data_AF-A0A3A5V457-F1
#
_entry.id   AF-A0A3A5V457-F1
#
_cell.length_a   1.000
_cell.length_b   1.000
_cell.length_c   1.000
_cell.angle_alpha   90.00
_cell.angle_beta   90.00
_cell.angle_gamma   90.00
#
_symmetry.space_group_name_H-M   'P 1'
#
loop_
_entity.id
_entity.type
_entity.pdbx_description
1 polymer ?
#
loop_
_entity_poly.entity_id
_entity_poly.type
_entity_poly.pdbx_seq_one_letter_code
_entity_poly.pdbx_strand_id
1 'polypeptide(L)'
;SSNAEIQTWIDEYDGITTDDFVSGQNSYISDEEINNWAEWRLNEDLNGDGTVGSAVDDRVAFLESRKAAAAIGATDEWSKMEGVAFNANVPDSLYLAMSRIESAMTDGEDDIDVSLNSCGIVYRMSFGNGWDVTRIDPVISGGPYLSSAQYECDVNNLAGPDNLLVLDDGRLLIGEDTNKHESNMVWLWGEKSEPLEAAGNITVNSVQMRSSASSNSSTWDYNYQAEVDELQTGLTYTALIVVKELDTEEWKGIWWWNDIEDNGEQYEHTFSLEEGCYTILASLYESTDLSTDVKNATVLSDSEVPFVVGSGTCVDGVYTNEVVDSQEDANDRNEDNVPGFGVLLSMMALLGATLFTTRER
;
A
#
# COMPACT_ATOMS: atom_id res chain seq x y z
N SER A 1 10.71 -7.61 35.77
CA SER A 1 10.38 -6.64 36.82
C SER A 1 9.06 -5.93 36.51
N SER A 2 8.43 -5.28 37.49
CA SER A 2 7.27 -4.41 37.30
C SER A 2 7.63 -2.92 37.43
N ASN A 3 6.81 -2.00 36.92
CA ASN A 3 7.07 -0.55 37.08
C ASN A 3 7.18 -0.13 38.55
N ALA A 4 6.42 -0.76 39.45
CA ALA A 4 6.47 -0.46 40.89
C ALA A 4 7.79 -0.93 41.54
N GLU A 5 8.35 -2.03 41.05
CA GLU A 5 9.64 -2.60 41.49
C GLU A 5 10.81 -1.79 40.94
N ILE A 6 10.76 -1.39 39.66
CA ILE A 6 11.74 -0.48 39.06
C ILE A 6 11.75 0.87 39.79
N GLN A 7 10.57 1.39 40.17
CA GLN A 7 10.48 2.60 40.98
C GLN A 7 11.21 2.42 42.32
N THR A 8 11.03 1.30 43.03
CA THR A 8 11.74 1.08 44.30
C THR A 8 13.27 1.05 44.15
N TRP A 9 13.81 0.64 43.00
CA TRP A 9 15.24 0.73 42.73
C TRP A 9 15.70 2.17 42.45
N ILE A 10 14.89 2.96 41.74
CA ILE A 10 15.17 4.38 41.49
C ILE A 10 15.15 5.14 42.82
N ASP A 11 14.19 4.86 43.69
CA ASP A 11 14.05 5.45 45.03
C ASP A 11 15.28 5.20 45.93
N GLU A 12 16.13 4.20 45.65
CA GLU A 12 17.39 3.95 46.37
C GLU A 12 18.51 4.96 46.01
N TYR A 13 18.43 5.57 44.82
CA TYR A 13 19.39 6.59 44.34
C TYR A 13 18.85 8.02 44.50
N ASP A 14 17.63 8.17 45.00
CA ASP A 14 16.99 9.47 45.25
C ASP A 14 17.74 10.28 46.30
N GLY A 15 17.94 11.57 46.01
CA GLY A 15 18.67 12.48 46.90
C GLY A 15 20.19 12.46 46.74
N ILE A 16 20.76 11.67 45.83
CA ILE A 16 22.16 11.86 45.38
C ILE A 16 22.24 13.19 44.62
N THR A 17 23.24 14.01 44.98
CA THR A 17 23.46 15.34 44.41
C THR A 17 24.91 15.54 43.98
N THR A 18 25.22 16.72 43.42
CA THR A 18 26.60 17.13 43.14
C THR A 18 27.47 17.29 44.40
N ASP A 19 26.87 17.42 45.58
CA ASP A 19 27.61 17.55 46.84
C ASP A 19 28.14 16.18 47.33
N ASP A 20 27.56 15.09 46.85
CA ASP A 20 27.97 13.70 47.14
C ASP A 20 29.09 13.22 46.20
N PHE A 21 29.49 14.03 45.20
CA PHE A 21 30.55 13.69 44.25
C PHE A 21 31.92 13.59 44.94
N VAL A 22 32.51 12.41 44.87
CA VAL A 22 33.90 12.15 45.28
C VAL A 22 34.69 11.67 44.06
N SER A 23 35.79 12.36 43.74
CA SER A 23 36.64 12.04 42.59
C SER A 23 37.15 10.59 42.67
N GLY A 24 36.86 9.80 41.63
CA GLY A 24 37.24 8.38 41.55
C GLY A 24 36.31 7.42 42.29
N GLN A 25 35.15 7.88 42.78
CA GLN A 25 34.07 7.03 43.30
C GLN A 25 32.84 7.09 42.39
N ASN A 26 31.97 6.09 42.52
CA ASN A 26 30.65 6.04 41.91
C ASN A 26 29.60 6.02 43.03
N SER A 27 28.52 6.79 42.87
CA SER A 27 27.38 6.83 43.80
C SER A 27 26.20 5.97 43.32
N TYR A 28 26.29 5.43 42.11
CA TYR A 28 25.29 4.60 41.46
C TYR A 28 25.82 3.16 41.27
N ILE A 29 25.14 2.36 40.46
CA ILE A 29 25.55 1.00 40.10
C ILE A 29 26.99 0.99 39.57
N SER A 30 27.86 0.22 40.22
CA SER A 30 29.26 0.06 39.88
C SER A 30 29.49 -0.96 38.76
N ASP A 31 30.64 -0.87 38.07
CA ASP A 31 31.00 -1.84 37.03
C ASP A 31 31.21 -3.27 37.62
N GLU A 32 31.55 -3.38 38.91
CA GLU A 32 31.60 -4.65 39.64
C GLU A 32 30.19 -5.26 39.83
N GLU A 33 29.18 -4.45 40.18
CA GLU A 33 27.79 -4.90 40.25
C GLU A 33 27.23 -5.32 38.89
N ILE A 34 27.65 -4.65 37.81
CA ILE A 34 27.26 -4.98 36.44
C ILE A 34 27.89 -6.32 36.01
N ASN A 35 29.18 -6.52 36.28
CA ASN A 35 29.85 -7.80 36.06
C ASN A 35 29.18 -8.92 36.86
N ASN A 36 28.94 -8.71 38.16
CA ASN A 36 28.29 -9.69 39.03
C ASN A 36 26.86 -10.04 38.57
N TRP A 37 26.12 -9.09 38.01
CA TRP A 37 24.81 -9.35 37.40
C TRP A 37 24.94 -10.15 36.10
N ALA A 38 25.89 -9.84 35.23
CA ALA A 38 26.11 -10.56 33.98
C ALA A 38 26.57 -12.01 34.22
N GLU A 39 27.53 -12.21 35.13
CA GLU A 39 27.99 -13.53 35.58
C GLU A 39 26.85 -14.36 36.16
N TRP A 40 26.03 -13.77 37.04
CA TRP A 40 24.82 -14.41 37.58
C TRP A 40 23.81 -14.77 36.47
N ARG A 41 23.66 -13.89 35.48
CA ARG A 41 22.69 -14.03 34.39
C ARG A 41 23.06 -15.12 33.39
N LEU A 42 24.35 -15.26 33.09
CA LEU A 42 24.91 -16.27 32.20
C LEU A 42 25.27 -17.58 32.93
N ASN A 43 25.45 -17.54 34.25
CA ASN A 43 26.05 -18.59 35.06
C ASN A 43 27.49 -18.93 34.59
N GLU A 44 28.28 -17.88 34.37
CA GLU A 44 29.67 -17.93 33.90
C GLU A 44 30.55 -16.98 34.73
N ASP A 45 31.84 -17.28 34.86
CA ASP A 45 32.85 -16.42 35.50
C ASP A 45 33.50 -15.60 34.37
N LEU A 46 33.18 -14.31 34.30
CA LEU A 46 33.56 -13.42 33.21
C LEU A 46 34.87 -12.67 33.52
N ASN A 47 35.11 -12.38 34.81
CA ASN A 47 36.30 -11.65 35.24
C ASN A 47 37.53 -12.55 35.53
N GLY A 48 37.31 -13.86 35.71
CA GLY A 48 38.35 -14.87 35.93
C GLY A 48 38.83 -15.01 37.37
N ASP A 49 38.08 -14.54 38.38
CA ASP A 49 38.46 -14.65 39.80
C ASP A 49 38.27 -16.05 40.40
N GLY A 50 37.56 -16.94 39.70
CA GLY A 50 37.27 -18.31 40.11
C GLY A 50 35.91 -18.48 40.79
N THR A 51 35.08 -17.44 40.84
CA THR A 51 33.69 -17.48 41.31
C THR A 51 32.74 -16.85 40.31
N VAL A 52 31.48 -17.31 40.32
CA VAL A 52 30.40 -16.67 39.56
C VAL A 52 29.75 -15.64 40.49
N GLY A 53 29.75 -14.37 40.09
CA GLY A 53 29.12 -13.28 40.80
C GLY A 53 27.61 -13.48 41.02
N SER A 54 27.04 -12.64 41.88
CA SER A 54 25.61 -12.69 42.23
C SER A 54 25.00 -11.30 42.28
N ALA A 55 23.87 -11.11 41.59
CA ALA A 55 23.00 -9.94 41.77
C ALA A 55 21.82 -10.24 42.69
N VAL A 56 21.32 -9.20 43.35
CA VAL A 56 20.12 -9.27 44.21
C VAL A 56 18.82 -9.17 43.41
N ASP A 57 18.86 -8.48 42.27
CA ASP A 57 17.74 -8.23 41.36
C ASP A 57 18.25 -7.83 39.97
N ASP A 58 17.33 -7.56 39.04
CA ASP A 58 17.63 -7.21 37.64
C ASP A 58 17.86 -5.70 37.41
N ARG A 59 18.08 -4.86 38.43
CA ARG A 59 18.17 -3.39 38.26
C ARG A 59 19.18 -2.94 37.20
N VAL A 60 20.29 -3.68 37.05
CA VAL A 60 21.32 -3.45 36.04
C VAL A 60 20.72 -3.40 34.62
N ALA A 61 19.83 -4.35 34.29
CA ALA A 61 19.17 -4.42 32.98
C ALA A 61 18.25 -3.22 32.69
N PHE A 62 17.72 -2.55 33.72
CA PHE A 62 16.71 -1.47 33.59
C PHE A 62 17.28 -0.06 33.81
N LEU A 63 18.33 0.07 34.61
CA LEU A 63 18.94 1.37 34.96
C LEU A 63 20.26 1.62 34.22
N GLU A 64 20.97 0.57 33.83
CA GLU A 64 22.26 0.62 33.11
C GLU A 64 22.20 -0.21 31.81
N SER A 65 21.05 -0.22 31.12
CA SER A 65 20.71 -1.16 30.03
C SER A 65 21.78 -1.31 28.94
N ARG A 66 22.51 -0.25 28.60
CA ARG A 66 23.61 -0.31 27.63
C ARG A 66 24.79 -1.13 28.16
N LYS A 67 25.27 -0.84 29.37
CA LYS A 67 26.35 -1.61 30.00
C LYS A 67 25.91 -3.04 30.30
N ALA A 68 24.65 -3.23 30.67
CA ALA A 68 24.04 -4.54 30.88
C ALA A 68 24.09 -5.39 29.59
N ALA A 69 23.72 -4.82 28.45
CA ALA A 69 23.80 -5.49 27.15
C ALA A 69 25.24 -5.86 26.77
N ALA A 70 26.19 -4.91 26.92
CA ALA A 70 27.61 -5.17 26.69
C ALA A 70 28.17 -6.28 27.58
N ALA A 71 27.83 -6.27 28.88
CA ALA A 71 28.30 -7.27 29.84
C ALA A 71 27.79 -8.69 29.58
N ILE A 72 26.69 -8.87 28.82
CA ILE A 72 26.20 -10.18 28.36
C ILE A 72 26.54 -10.47 26.89
N GLY A 73 27.47 -9.72 26.29
CA GLY A 73 28.03 -10.01 24.95
C GLY A 73 27.22 -9.47 23.77
N ALA A 74 26.45 -8.38 23.95
CA ALA A 74 25.89 -7.63 22.83
C ALA A 74 26.75 -6.40 22.51
N THR A 75 27.01 -6.13 21.23
CA THR A 75 27.69 -4.90 20.79
C THR A 75 26.95 -3.63 21.24
N ASP A 76 27.69 -2.67 21.80
CA ASP A 76 27.22 -1.31 22.11
C ASP A 76 27.91 -0.22 21.25
N GLU A 77 28.56 -0.63 20.17
CA GLU A 77 29.41 0.21 19.31
C GLU A 77 28.61 1.18 18.41
N TRP A 78 27.31 0.92 18.21
CA TRP A 78 26.44 1.66 17.30
C TRP A 78 26.38 3.18 17.61
N SER A 79 26.98 3.98 16.73
CA SER A 79 27.03 5.45 16.84
C SER A 79 25.74 6.11 16.36
N LYS A 80 24.88 6.53 17.29
CA LYS A 80 23.68 7.35 16.99
C LYS A 80 22.69 6.60 16.07
N MET A 81 22.35 5.39 16.54
CA MET A 81 21.18 4.61 16.12
C MET A 81 19.90 5.39 16.47
N GLU A 82 19.01 5.57 15.48
CA GLU A 82 17.79 6.39 15.62
C GLU A 82 16.52 5.57 15.33
N GLY A 83 15.69 6.01 14.37
CA GLY A 83 14.40 5.42 14.07
C GLY A 83 14.49 3.97 13.62
N VAL A 84 13.61 3.15 14.18
CA VAL A 84 13.36 1.77 13.81
C VAL A 84 11.91 1.69 13.31
N ALA A 85 11.69 1.16 12.10
CA ALA A 85 10.36 1.10 11.49
C ALA A 85 10.04 -0.25 10.86
N PHE A 86 8.82 -0.71 11.08
CA PHE A 86 8.22 -1.92 10.53
C PHE A 86 6.78 -1.63 10.13
N ASN A 87 6.27 -2.32 9.11
CA ASN A 87 4.86 -2.29 8.73
C ASN A 87 4.33 -3.72 8.56
N ALA A 88 3.24 -4.03 9.26
CA ALA A 88 2.61 -5.35 9.25
C ALA A 88 1.94 -5.71 7.91
N ASN A 89 1.62 -4.72 7.08
CA ASN A 89 1.05 -4.92 5.75
C ASN A 89 2.11 -5.35 4.72
N VAL A 90 3.40 -5.08 4.99
CA VAL A 90 4.57 -5.48 4.18
C VAL A 90 5.65 -6.10 5.08
N PRO A 91 5.40 -7.27 5.67
CA PRO A 91 6.11 -7.75 6.86
C PRO A 91 7.52 -8.32 6.61
N ASP A 92 8.07 -8.15 5.41
CA ASP A 92 9.34 -8.77 4.98
C ASP A 92 10.59 -8.17 5.64
N SER A 93 10.50 -6.97 6.22
CA SER A 93 11.67 -6.24 6.71
C SER A 93 11.38 -5.18 7.77
N LEU A 94 12.35 -5.05 8.67
CA LEU A 94 12.50 -3.97 9.64
C LEU A 94 13.54 -3.00 9.07
N TYR A 95 13.39 -1.70 9.26
CA TYR A 95 14.37 -0.70 8.83
C TYR A 95 14.95 0.03 10.03
N LEU A 96 16.24 0.39 9.95
CA LEU A 96 16.97 1.09 11.00
C LEU A 96 17.75 2.27 10.42
N ALA A 97 17.54 3.46 10.98
CA ALA A 97 18.33 4.65 10.68
C ALA A 97 19.58 4.71 11.56
N MET A 98 20.72 4.98 10.93
CA MET A 98 21.98 5.27 11.59
C MET A 98 22.42 6.66 11.15
N SER A 99 22.28 7.66 12.02
CA SER A 99 22.48 9.07 11.65
C SER A 99 23.93 9.36 11.20
N ARG A 100 24.88 8.52 11.61
CA ARG A 100 26.30 8.55 11.21
C ARG A 100 27.01 7.23 11.53
N ILE A 101 28.04 6.90 10.76
CA ILE A 101 28.97 5.80 11.06
C ILE A 101 30.30 6.44 11.47
N GLU A 102 30.64 6.33 12.76
CA GLU A 102 31.84 6.93 13.37
C GLU A 102 32.18 6.26 14.71
N SER A 103 33.30 6.67 15.33
CA SER A 103 33.77 6.17 16.63
C SER A 103 33.97 4.65 16.60
N ALA A 104 33.40 3.90 17.56
CA ALA A 104 33.63 2.46 17.72
C ALA A 104 33.32 1.67 16.43
N MET A 105 32.30 2.05 15.66
CA MET A 105 31.98 1.43 14.36
C MET A 105 33.08 1.56 13.27
N THR A 106 34.22 2.21 13.57
CA THR A 106 35.21 2.67 12.59
C THR A 106 36.66 2.66 13.08
N ASP A 107 36.93 2.20 14.30
CA ASP A 107 38.30 2.19 14.87
C ASP A 107 39.07 0.88 14.63
N GLY A 108 38.36 -0.19 14.25
CA GLY A 108 38.92 -1.47 13.84
C GLY A 108 39.02 -2.52 14.94
N GLU A 109 38.33 -2.31 16.06
CA GLU A 109 38.21 -3.25 17.18
C GLU A 109 36.77 -3.85 17.24
N ASP A 110 36.54 -4.78 18.18
CA ASP A 110 35.24 -5.39 18.53
C ASP A 110 34.39 -5.95 17.34
N ASP A 111 33.05 -5.80 17.34
CA ASP A 111 32.15 -6.50 16.39
C ASP A 111 31.89 -5.69 15.09
N ILE A 112 32.08 -4.37 15.07
CA ILE A 112 31.67 -3.46 13.99
C ILE A 112 32.85 -2.66 13.40
N ASP A 113 33.56 -3.26 12.44
CA ASP A 113 34.52 -2.53 11.58
C ASP A 113 33.89 -2.19 10.21
N VAL A 114 33.44 -0.94 10.04
CA VAL A 114 32.93 -0.41 8.76
C VAL A 114 33.53 0.95 8.41
N SER A 115 33.40 1.35 7.13
CA SER A 115 33.93 2.64 6.67
C SER A 115 33.14 3.83 7.25
N LEU A 116 33.86 4.81 7.80
CA LEU A 116 33.31 6.06 8.32
C LEU A 116 32.40 6.76 7.29
N ASN A 117 31.21 7.14 7.75
CA ASN A 117 30.23 7.90 6.98
C ASN A 117 29.50 8.89 7.88
N SER A 118 29.99 10.14 7.91
CA SER A 118 29.38 11.23 8.68
C SER A 118 28.01 11.69 8.15
N CYS A 119 27.57 11.26 6.96
CA CYS A 119 26.23 11.52 6.43
C CYS A 119 25.21 10.42 6.79
N GLY A 120 25.63 9.32 7.41
CA GLY A 120 24.74 8.27 7.88
C GLY A 120 24.20 7.35 6.79
N ILE A 121 23.37 6.40 7.21
CA ILE A 121 22.88 5.30 6.39
C ILE A 121 21.53 4.80 6.92
N VAL A 122 20.70 4.23 6.07
CA VAL A 122 19.59 3.38 6.49
C VAL A 122 19.92 1.92 6.15
N TYR A 123 19.68 1.04 7.11
CA TYR A 123 19.77 -0.40 6.95
C TYR A 123 18.39 -1.04 6.85
N ARG A 124 18.30 -2.14 6.09
CA ARG A 124 17.17 -3.07 6.06
C ARG A 124 17.59 -4.33 6.79
N MET A 125 16.75 -4.79 7.71
CA MET A 125 17.00 -5.92 8.58
C MET A 125 15.96 -7.00 8.29
N SER A 126 16.42 -8.11 7.72
CA SER A 126 15.59 -9.29 7.48
C SER A 126 15.62 -10.18 8.71
N PHE A 127 14.45 -10.51 9.25
CA PHE A 127 14.31 -11.26 10.49
C PHE A 127 13.58 -12.60 10.28
N GLY A 128 13.89 -13.56 11.14
CA GLY A 128 13.26 -14.87 11.18
C GLY A 128 12.04 -14.92 12.11
N ASN A 129 11.60 -16.14 12.41
CA ASN A 129 10.60 -16.35 13.46
C ASN A 129 11.07 -15.74 14.78
N GLY A 130 10.20 -15.00 15.47
CA GLY A 130 10.50 -14.45 16.79
C GLY A 130 11.17 -13.07 16.80
N TRP A 131 11.33 -12.42 15.63
CA TRP A 131 12.02 -11.13 15.44
C TRP A 131 13.56 -11.18 15.47
N ASP A 132 14.15 -12.37 15.49
CA ASP A 132 15.60 -12.55 15.38
C ASP A 132 16.11 -11.98 14.05
N VAL A 133 16.88 -10.89 14.08
CA VAL A 133 17.50 -10.31 12.88
C VAL A 133 18.57 -11.26 12.36
N THR A 134 18.36 -11.77 11.14
CA THR A 134 19.25 -12.73 10.48
C THR A 134 20.23 -12.08 9.51
N ARG A 135 19.93 -10.86 9.04
CA ARG A 135 20.75 -10.13 8.07
C ARG A 135 20.48 -8.64 8.16
N ILE A 136 21.54 -7.84 8.06
CA ILE A 136 21.50 -6.38 7.96
C ILE A 136 22.09 -5.99 6.59
N ASP A 137 21.32 -5.27 5.78
CA ASP A 137 21.68 -4.81 4.43
C ASP A 137 21.75 -3.28 4.39
N PRO A 138 22.78 -2.66 3.77
CA PRO A 138 22.77 -1.23 3.47
C PRO A 138 21.74 -0.92 2.38
N VAL A 139 20.89 0.08 2.60
CA VAL A 139 19.76 0.44 1.71
C VAL A 139 20.05 1.73 0.94
N ILE A 140 20.31 2.79 1.69
CA ILE A 140 20.64 4.12 1.19
C ILE A 140 21.70 4.71 2.10
N SER A 141 22.87 4.95 1.52
CA SER A 141 23.99 5.63 2.18
C SER A 141 23.90 7.12 1.87
N GLY A 142 24.06 7.95 2.90
CA GLY A 142 24.26 9.38 2.72
C GLY A 142 25.64 9.74 2.16
N GLY A 143 25.78 11.00 1.76
CA GLY A 143 27.00 11.57 1.18
C GLY A 143 26.90 11.86 -0.32
N PRO A 144 27.99 12.24 -1.01
CA PRO A 144 29.36 12.38 -0.50
C PRO A 144 29.50 13.43 0.59
N TYR A 145 30.51 13.26 1.44
CA TYR A 145 30.87 14.17 2.53
C TYR A 145 32.07 15.04 2.15
N LEU A 146 31.98 16.36 2.36
CA LEU A 146 33.04 17.33 2.12
C LEU A 146 33.16 18.31 3.30
N SER A 147 34.13 18.05 4.19
CA SER A 147 34.37 18.82 5.43
C SER A 147 34.74 20.30 5.25
N SER A 148 34.95 20.78 4.02
CA SER A 148 35.21 22.18 3.70
C SER A 148 34.00 22.95 3.17
N ALA A 149 32.86 22.28 2.99
CA ALA A 149 31.62 22.92 2.56
C ALA A 149 30.90 23.61 3.73
N GLN A 150 29.96 24.50 3.44
CA GLN A 150 29.07 25.10 4.44
C GLN A 150 28.06 24.07 5.00
N TYR A 151 27.68 23.12 4.16
CA TYR A 151 26.83 21.97 4.43
C TYR A 151 27.58 20.77 3.90
N GLU A 152 28.00 19.87 4.79
CA GLU A 152 29.06 18.90 4.45
C GLU A 152 28.55 17.71 3.65
N CYS A 153 27.25 17.46 3.57
CA CYS A 153 26.67 16.40 2.73
C CYS A 153 26.07 16.98 1.44
N ASP A 154 26.13 16.21 0.34
CA ASP A 154 25.50 16.61 -0.92
C ASP A 154 23.97 16.61 -0.79
N VAL A 155 23.37 17.78 -0.97
CA VAL A 155 21.91 18.04 -0.88
C VAL A 155 21.05 17.16 -1.79
N ASN A 156 21.62 16.49 -2.78
CA ASN A 156 20.90 15.55 -3.66
C ASN A 156 20.85 14.11 -3.11
N ASN A 157 21.43 13.88 -1.93
CA ASN A 157 21.50 12.58 -1.25
C ASN A 157 21.16 12.74 0.24
N LEU A 158 20.97 11.61 0.91
CA LEU A 158 20.63 11.56 2.34
C LEU A 158 21.73 12.14 3.24
N ALA A 159 21.34 12.82 4.33
CA ALA A 159 22.24 13.17 5.42
C ALA A 159 21.55 13.10 6.80
N GLY A 160 22.15 12.34 7.73
CA GLY A 160 21.64 12.22 9.10
C GLY A 160 20.22 11.67 9.18
N PRO A 161 19.92 10.48 8.62
CA PRO A 161 18.62 9.86 8.78
C PRO A 161 18.29 9.66 10.25
N ASP A 162 17.04 9.92 10.61
CA ASP A 162 16.51 9.75 11.96
C ASP A 162 15.16 9.02 11.89
N ASN A 163 14.08 9.73 11.57
CA ASN A 163 12.73 9.17 11.60
C ASN A 163 12.46 8.31 10.35
N LEU A 164 11.83 7.14 10.54
CA LEU A 164 11.47 6.22 9.46
C LEU A 164 9.98 5.88 9.46
N LEU A 165 9.40 5.67 8.27
CA LEU A 165 8.05 5.11 8.08
C LEU A 165 8.01 4.22 6.85
N VAL A 166 7.63 2.95 7.02
CA VAL A 166 7.41 2.00 5.92
C VAL A 166 5.95 2.12 5.45
N LEU A 167 5.75 2.43 4.17
CA LEU A 167 4.44 2.53 3.53
C LEU A 167 3.85 1.15 3.21
N ASP A 168 2.53 1.08 3.02
CA ASP A 168 1.83 -0.18 2.71
C ASP A 168 2.19 -0.77 1.33
N ASP A 169 2.87 0.01 0.47
CA ASP A 169 3.44 -0.45 -0.81
C ASP A 169 4.92 -0.87 -0.71
N GLY A 170 5.47 -0.95 0.50
CA GLY A 170 6.86 -1.36 0.75
C GLY A 170 7.90 -0.25 0.60
N ARG A 171 7.53 0.94 0.15
CA ARG A 171 8.46 2.09 0.09
C ARG A 171 8.72 2.66 1.48
N LEU A 172 9.83 3.37 1.62
CA LEU A 172 10.30 3.93 2.88
C LEU A 172 10.35 5.46 2.82
N LEU A 173 9.65 6.12 3.74
CA LEU A 173 9.87 7.53 4.05
C LEU A 173 10.98 7.67 5.11
N ILE A 174 11.91 8.58 4.86
CA ILE A 174 13.10 8.82 5.69
C ILE A 174 13.18 10.32 5.99
N GLY A 175 13.05 10.71 7.26
CA GLY A 175 13.28 12.07 7.73
C GLY A 175 14.73 12.28 8.19
N GLU A 176 15.27 13.46 7.91
CA GLU A 176 16.60 13.88 8.39
C GLU A 176 16.51 14.66 9.72
N ASP A 177 17.48 14.42 10.62
CA ASP A 177 17.86 15.37 11.68
C ASP A 177 19.37 15.66 11.59
N THR A 178 19.72 16.69 10.82
CA THR A 178 21.11 17.05 10.57
C THR A 178 21.32 18.57 10.47
N ASN A 179 22.55 19.00 10.76
CA ASN A 179 23.03 20.34 10.42
C ASN A 179 23.87 20.34 9.12
N LYS A 180 24.04 19.18 8.47
CA LYS A 180 24.88 18.99 7.27
C LYS A 180 24.17 19.34 5.95
N HIS A 181 22.93 19.82 6.04
CA HIS A 181 22.11 20.38 4.96
C HIS A 181 21.54 21.75 5.39
N GLU A 182 21.16 22.61 4.44
CA GLU A 182 20.52 23.91 4.75
C GLU A 182 19.11 23.75 5.36
N SER A 183 18.44 22.65 5.03
CA SER A 183 17.15 22.26 5.60
C SER A 183 17.06 20.74 5.58
N ASN A 184 16.56 20.15 6.67
CA ASN A 184 16.25 18.73 6.74
C ASN A 184 15.18 18.37 5.70
N MET A 185 15.37 17.24 5.02
CA MET A 185 14.46 16.73 4.00
C MET A 185 13.69 15.50 4.49
N VAL A 186 12.63 15.16 3.74
CA VAL A 186 11.98 13.86 3.82
C VAL A 186 12.14 13.18 2.47
N TRP A 187 12.84 12.05 2.45
CA TRP A 187 13.10 11.24 1.27
C TRP A 187 12.05 10.14 1.15
N LEU A 188 11.74 9.76 -0.09
CA LEU A 188 10.99 8.54 -0.41
C LEU A 188 11.93 7.58 -1.14
N TRP A 189 12.29 6.48 -0.49
CA TRP A 189 13.14 5.43 -1.03
C TRP A 189 12.32 4.18 -1.39
N GLY A 190 12.79 3.44 -2.39
CA GLY A 190 12.16 2.24 -2.93
C GLY A 190 11.70 2.44 -4.36
N GLU A 191 11.46 1.34 -5.07
CA GLU A 191 10.85 1.42 -6.39
C GLU A 191 9.42 1.96 -6.24
N LYS A 192 9.04 2.92 -7.09
CA LYS A 192 7.63 3.23 -7.29
C LYS A 192 7.02 1.95 -7.87
N SER A 193 6.12 1.31 -7.14
CA SER A 193 5.22 0.33 -7.73
C SER A 193 4.54 1.02 -8.91
N GLU A 194 4.81 0.57 -10.14
CA GLU A 194 4.02 1.07 -11.25
C GLU A 194 2.56 0.74 -10.96
N PRO A 195 1.62 1.69 -11.16
CA PRO A 195 0.21 1.34 -11.15
C PRO A 195 0.03 0.16 -12.08
N LEU A 196 -0.67 -0.89 -11.62
CA LEU A 196 -1.00 -2.05 -12.45
C LEU A 196 -1.42 -1.54 -13.82
N GLU A 197 -0.63 -1.83 -14.87
CA GLU A 197 -1.04 -1.44 -16.22
C GLU A 197 -2.39 -2.11 -16.47
N ALA A 198 -3.41 -1.29 -16.70
CA ALA A 198 -4.79 -1.75 -16.79
C ALA A 198 -4.90 -2.79 -17.91
N ALA A 199 -4.96 -4.05 -17.51
CA ALA A 199 -4.91 -5.21 -18.37
C ALA A 199 -5.97 -6.18 -17.88
N GLY A 200 -6.83 -6.54 -18.81
CA GLY A 200 -8.16 -7.09 -18.57
C GLY A 200 -9.19 -6.23 -19.28
N ASN A 201 -9.76 -6.80 -20.33
CA ASN A 201 -10.87 -6.25 -21.09
C ASN A 201 -12.14 -7.05 -20.79
N ILE A 202 -13.29 -6.39 -20.69
CA ILE A 202 -14.60 -7.06 -20.61
C ILE A 202 -15.46 -6.64 -21.80
N THR A 203 -16.26 -7.56 -22.34
CA THR A 203 -17.17 -7.27 -23.45
C THR A 203 -18.49 -8.02 -23.26
N VAL A 204 -19.61 -7.32 -23.35
CA VAL A 204 -20.95 -7.93 -23.43
C VAL A 204 -21.20 -8.32 -24.90
N ASN A 205 -20.91 -9.57 -25.27
CA ASN A 205 -20.99 -9.99 -26.67
C ASN A 205 -22.42 -10.06 -27.21
N SER A 206 -23.39 -10.38 -26.37
CA SER A 206 -24.80 -10.43 -26.81
C SER A 206 -25.81 -10.27 -25.69
N VAL A 207 -26.96 -9.70 -26.04
CA VAL A 207 -28.18 -9.66 -25.22
C VAL A 207 -29.32 -10.21 -26.09
N GLN A 208 -29.87 -11.36 -25.71
CA GLN A 208 -30.77 -12.15 -26.56
C GLN A 208 -32.07 -12.47 -25.82
N MET A 209 -33.22 -12.26 -26.47
CA MET A 209 -34.52 -12.70 -25.97
C MET A 209 -34.59 -14.24 -25.96
N ARG A 210 -34.98 -14.83 -24.83
CA ARG A 210 -35.31 -16.26 -24.70
C ARG A 210 -36.81 -16.52 -24.83
N SER A 211 -37.64 -15.70 -24.18
CA SER A 211 -39.10 -15.84 -24.18
C SER A 211 -39.77 -14.47 -24.23
N SER A 212 -40.81 -14.34 -25.05
CA SER A 212 -41.74 -13.21 -24.95
C SER A 212 -42.72 -13.38 -23.79
N ALA A 213 -43.31 -12.27 -23.34
CA ALA A 213 -44.47 -12.30 -22.46
C ALA A 213 -45.54 -13.31 -22.94
N SER A 214 -46.05 -14.12 -22.02
CA SER A 214 -47.22 -14.99 -22.23
C SER A 214 -48.48 -14.29 -21.74
N SER A 215 -49.67 -14.82 -22.02
CA SER A 215 -50.95 -14.20 -21.59
C SER A 215 -51.10 -13.97 -20.08
N ASN A 216 -50.20 -14.54 -19.26
CA ASN A 216 -50.19 -14.45 -17.81
C ASN A 216 -48.91 -13.80 -17.25
N SER A 217 -48.01 -13.27 -18.09
CA SER A 217 -46.75 -12.62 -17.69
C SER A 217 -46.67 -11.21 -18.28
N SER A 218 -46.27 -10.21 -17.47
CA SER A 218 -45.91 -8.87 -17.93
C SER A 218 -44.41 -8.72 -18.22
N THR A 219 -43.64 -9.81 -18.20
CA THR A 219 -42.18 -9.78 -18.41
C THR A 219 -41.72 -10.68 -19.56
N TRP A 220 -40.63 -10.27 -20.18
CA TRP A 220 -39.87 -10.96 -21.23
C TRP A 220 -38.56 -11.47 -20.63
N ASP A 221 -38.15 -12.68 -21.01
CA ASP A 221 -36.89 -13.27 -20.54
C ASP A 221 -35.77 -13.00 -21.53
N TYR A 222 -34.64 -12.52 -21.01
CA TYR A 222 -33.42 -12.26 -21.77
C TYR A 222 -32.25 -13.03 -21.17
N ASN A 223 -31.27 -13.35 -22.02
CA ASN A 223 -29.96 -13.83 -21.61
C ASN A 223 -28.92 -12.82 -22.10
N TYR A 224 -28.03 -12.37 -21.22
CA TYR A 224 -26.78 -11.74 -21.66
C TYR A 224 -25.63 -12.75 -21.59
N GLN A 225 -24.63 -12.55 -22.44
CA GLN A 225 -23.32 -13.17 -22.31
C GLN A 225 -22.29 -12.04 -22.24
N ALA A 226 -21.38 -12.14 -21.28
CA ALA A 226 -20.17 -11.34 -21.19
C ALA A 226 -18.94 -12.26 -21.27
N GLU A 227 -17.83 -11.71 -21.74
CA GLU A 227 -16.53 -12.39 -21.90
C GLU A 227 -15.40 -11.46 -21.47
N VAL A 228 -14.30 -12.06 -21.02
CA VAL A 228 -13.10 -11.35 -20.58
C VAL A 228 -11.87 -11.80 -21.37
N ASP A 229 -10.96 -10.86 -21.63
CA ASP A 229 -9.72 -11.08 -22.38
C ASP A 229 -8.60 -10.18 -21.85
N GLU A 230 -7.37 -10.36 -22.34
CA GLU A 230 -6.19 -9.56 -21.99
C GLU A 230 -5.83 -9.51 -20.48
N LEU A 231 -6.30 -10.49 -19.70
CA LEU A 231 -6.00 -10.66 -18.27
C LEU A 231 -4.51 -10.96 -18.02
N GLN A 232 -3.99 -10.46 -16.89
CA GLN A 232 -2.64 -10.75 -16.42
C GLN A 232 -2.58 -12.09 -15.68
N THR A 233 -1.56 -12.89 -15.98
CA THR A 233 -1.35 -14.18 -15.32
C THR A 233 -1.00 -14.02 -13.84
N GLY A 234 -1.76 -14.69 -12.97
CA GLY A 234 -1.51 -14.72 -11.52
C GLY A 234 -2.27 -13.67 -10.71
N LEU A 235 -3.19 -12.92 -11.34
CA LEU A 235 -4.21 -12.11 -10.67
C LEU A 235 -5.58 -12.79 -10.79
N THR A 236 -6.50 -12.44 -9.89
CA THR A 236 -7.90 -12.87 -9.93
C THR A 236 -8.79 -11.65 -10.10
N TYR A 237 -9.74 -11.71 -11.01
CA TYR A 237 -10.60 -10.58 -11.39
C TYR A 237 -12.05 -10.76 -10.92
N THR A 238 -12.75 -9.65 -10.79
CA THR A 238 -14.17 -9.61 -10.47
C THR A 238 -14.88 -8.64 -11.40
N ALA A 239 -15.95 -9.08 -12.05
CA ALA A 239 -16.81 -8.25 -12.88
C ALA A 239 -18.15 -7.98 -12.19
N LEU A 240 -18.57 -6.71 -12.23
CA LEU A 240 -19.88 -6.26 -11.77
C LEU A 240 -20.76 -5.97 -12.99
N ILE A 241 -21.89 -6.66 -13.11
CA ILE A 241 -22.85 -6.44 -14.19
C ILE A 241 -24.12 -5.82 -13.63
N VAL A 242 -24.55 -4.69 -14.19
CA VAL A 242 -25.74 -3.94 -13.79
C VAL A 242 -26.64 -3.71 -14.99
N VAL A 243 -27.93 -4.01 -14.86
CA VAL A 243 -28.97 -3.59 -15.82
C VAL A 243 -29.65 -2.35 -15.28
N LYS A 244 -29.69 -1.28 -16.08
CA LYS A 244 -30.39 -0.02 -15.76
C LYS A 244 -31.47 0.28 -16.79
N GLU A 245 -32.55 0.92 -16.35
CA GLU A 245 -33.53 1.57 -17.21
C GLU A 245 -33.02 2.95 -17.66
N LEU A 246 -33.15 3.27 -18.94
CA LEU A 246 -32.53 4.46 -19.54
C LEU A 246 -33.23 5.77 -19.19
N ASP A 247 -34.55 5.76 -18.94
CA ASP A 247 -35.33 6.96 -18.58
C ASP A 247 -35.14 7.35 -17.09
N THR A 248 -35.03 6.36 -16.21
CA THR A 248 -35.03 6.56 -14.74
C THR A 248 -33.65 6.38 -14.09
N GLU A 249 -32.68 5.83 -14.83
CA GLU A 249 -31.41 5.28 -14.32
C GLU A 249 -31.57 4.19 -13.24
N GLU A 250 -32.80 3.69 -13.00
CA GLU A 250 -33.09 2.72 -11.95
C GLU A 250 -32.46 1.36 -12.28
N TRP A 251 -31.78 0.78 -11.28
CA TRP A 251 -31.17 -0.54 -11.39
C TRP A 251 -32.25 -1.62 -11.33
N LYS A 252 -32.40 -2.39 -12.41
CA LYS A 252 -33.33 -3.52 -12.48
C LYS A 252 -32.65 -4.87 -12.16
N GLY A 253 -31.31 -4.92 -12.18
CA GLY A 253 -30.54 -6.10 -11.81
C GLY A 253 -29.07 -5.78 -11.52
N ILE A 254 -28.45 -6.58 -10.66
CA ILE A 254 -27.02 -6.54 -10.32
C ILE A 254 -26.52 -7.98 -10.11
N TRP A 255 -25.40 -8.32 -10.74
CA TRP A 255 -24.75 -9.62 -10.63
C TRP A 255 -23.25 -9.48 -10.49
N TRP A 256 -22.68 -10.38 -9.68
CA TRP A 256 -21.25 -10.47 -9.41
C TRP A 256 -20.71 -11.72 -10.08
N TRP A 257 -19.68 -11.56 -10.89
CA TRP A 257 -18.88 -12.64 -11.47
C TRP A 257 -17.49 -12.52 -10.87
N ASN A 258 -17.21 -13.33 -9.86
CA ASN A 258 -15.92 -13.36 -9.16
C ASN A 258 -15.09 -14.54 -9.66
N ASP A 259 -13.87 -14.66 -9.14
CA ASP A 259 -12.97 -15.80 -9.36
C ASP A 259 -12.59 -16.01 -10.84
N ILE A 260 -12.47 -14.90 -11.58
CA ILE A 260 -12.05 -14.86 -12.99
C ILE A 260 -10.52 -14.94 -13.05
N GLU A 261 -9.96 -15.91 -13.78
CA GLU A 261 -8.51 -16.14 -13.85
C GLU A 261 -7.97 -16.36 -15.28
N ASP A 262 -8.82 -16.81 -16.22
CA ASP A 262 -8.42 -17.21 -17.57
C ASP A 262 -9.02 -16.31 -18.69
N ASN A 263 -8.25 -16.11 -19.77
CA ASN A 263 -8.72 -15.39 -20.96
C ASN A 263 -9.75 -16.21 -21.75
N GLY A 264 -10.77 -15.55 -22.28
CA GLY A 264 -11.90 -16.19 -22.95
C GLY A 264 -12.88 -16.88 -21.99
N GLU A 265 -12.79 -16.61 -20.68
CA GLU A 265 -13.86 -16.98 -19.76
C GLU A 265 -15.16 -16.23 -20.08
N GLN A 266 -16.30 -16.89 -19.90
CA GLN A 266 -17.61 -16.38 -20.31
C GLN A 266 -18.65 -16.54 -19.19
N TYR A 267 -19.46 -15.50 -18.99
CA TYR A 267 -20.56 -15.49 -18.03
C TYR A 267 -21.88 -15.24 -18.73
N GLU A 268 -22.77 -16.23 -18.64
CA GLU A 268 -24.17 -16.09 -19.08
C GLU A 268 -25.10 -15.89 -17.89
N HIS A 269 -26.00 -14.92 -17.98
CA HIS A 269 -27.07 -14.75 -17.00
C HIS A 269 -28.43 -14.47 -17.66
N THR A 270 -29.46 -15.11 -17.10
CA THR A 270 -30.84 -14.97 -17.55
C THR A 270 -31.65 -14.13 -16.56
N PHE A 271 -32.36 -13.13 -17.07
CA PHE A 271 -33.12 -12.17 -16.28
C PHE A 271 -34.43 -11.82 -17.02
N SER A 272 -35.41 -11.27 -16.30
CA SER A 272 -36.72 -10.92 -16.85
C SER A 272 -37.01 -9.44 -16.60
N LEU A 273 -37.52 -8.73 -17.61
CA LEU A 273 -37.89 -7.31 -17.53
C LEU A 273 -39.28 -7.07 -18.13
N GLU A 274 -39.92 -5.96 -17.70
CA GLU A 274 -41.10 -5.42 -18.37
C GLU A 274 -40.71 -4.66 -19.66
N GLU A 275 -41.69 -4.18 -20.42
CA GLU A 275 -41.40 -3.40 -21.63
C GLU A 275 -40.67 -2.09 -21.30
N GLY A 276 -39.62 -1.77 -22.05
CA GLY A 276 -38.79 -0.61 -21.73
C GLY A 276 -37.47 -0.51 -22.51
N CYS A 277 -36.73 0.53 -22.17
CA CYS A 277 -35.42 0.86 -22.72
C CYS A 277 -34.36 0.66 -21.65
N TYR A 278 -33.39 -0.20 -21.92
CA TYR A 278 -32.43 -0.65 -20.92
C TYR A 278 -31.00 -0.61 -21.44
N THR A 279 -30.04 -0.60 -20.52
CA THR A 279 -28.62 -0.78 -20.80
C THR A 279 -28.03 -1.83 -19.86
N ILE A 280 -27.14 -2.68 -20.38
CA ILE A 280 -26.29 -3.55 -19.57
C ILE A 280 -24.92 -2.88 -19.48
N LEU A 281 -24.48 -2.56 -18.28
CA LEU A 281 -23.14 -2.11 -17.97
C LEU A 281 -22.40 -3.26 -17.27
N ALA A 282 -21.29 -3.72 -17.84
CA ALA A 282 -20.35 -4.64 -17.19
C ALA A 282 -19.05 -3.88 -16.91
N SER A 283 -18.54 -3.96 -15.68
CA SER A 283 -17.29 -3.31 -15.25
C SER A 283 -16.36 -4.31 -14.59
N LEU A 284 -15.09 -4.35 -15.02
CA LEU A 284 -14.07 -5.29 -14.57
C LEU A 284 -13.09 -4.64 -13.59
N TYR A 285 -12.72 -5.38 -12.54
CA TYR A 285 -11.80 -4.97 -11.49
C TYR A 285 -10.81 -6.10 -11.16
N GLU A 286 -9.65 -5.76 -10.61
CA GLU A 286 -8.83 -6.73 -9.88
C GLU A 286 -9.49 -6.97 -8.50
N SER A 287 -9.53 -8.22 -8.04
CA SER A 287 -10.38 -8.61 -6.90
C SER A 287 -9.86 -8.09 -5.56
N THR A 288 -8.56 -7.94 -5.41
CA THR A 288 -7.92 -7.41 -4.19
C THR A 288 -8.20 -5.91 -4.05
N ASP A 289 -8.05 -5.13 -5.12
CA ASP A 289 -8.39 -3.70 -5.17
C ASP A 289 -9.88 -3.48 -4.84
N LEU A 290 -10.77 -4.23 -5.51
CA LEU A 290 -12.21 -4.15 -5.27
C LEU A 290 -12.63 -4.55 -3.86
N SER A 291 -12.01 -5.58 -3.28
CA SER A 291 -12.32 -6.04 -1.92
C SER A 291 -11.67 -5.17 -0.82
N THR A 292 -10.61 -4.43 -1.14
CA THR A 292 -9.93 -3.51 -0.21
C THR A 292 -10.71 -2.20 -0.04
N ASP A 293 -11.10 -1.53 -1.14
CA ASP A 293 -11.97 -0.36 -1.09
C ASP A 293 -12.91 -0.25 -2.29
N VAL A 294 -14.08 -0.89 -2.16
CA VAL A 294 -15.20 -0.86 -3.14
C VAL A 294 -15.57 0.55 -3.65
N LYS A 295 -15.27 1.63 -2.91
CA LYS A 295 -15.60 2.99 -3.35
C LYS A 295 -14.56 3.63 -4.26
N ASN A 296 -13.30 3.21 -4.14
CA ASN A 296 -12.16 3.80 -4.83
C ASN A 296 -11.48 2.82 -5.80
N ALA A 297 -11.93 1.56 -5.83
CA ALA A 297 -11.46 0.51 -6.72
C ALA A 297 -11.46 0.94 -8.20
N THR A 298 -10.39 0.57 -8.88
CA THR A 298 -10.09 0.97 -10.26
C THR A 298 -10.86 0.11 -11.23
N VAL A 299 -11.75 0.74 -12.02
CA VAL A 299 -12.35 0.08 -13.20
C VAL A 299 -11.24 -0.12 -14.23
N LEU A 300 -10.94 -1.37 -14.57
CA LEU A 300 -9.90 -1.73 -15.54
C LEU A 300 -10.43 -1.65 -16.98
N SER A 301 -11.66 -2.10 -17.18
CA SER A 301 -12.40 -2.05 -18.44
C SER A 301 -13.90 -2.05 -18.16
N ASP A 302 -14.68 -1.46 -19.06
CA ASP A 302 -16.14 -1.49 -19.03
C ASP A 302 -16.75 -1.72 -20.41
N SER A 303 -17.95 -2.26 -20.43
CA SER A 303 -18.73 -2.54 -21.63
C SER A 303 -20.18 -2.17 -21.40
N GLU A 304 -20.70 -1.25 -22.22
CA GLU A 304 -22.08 -0.80 -22.17
C GLU A 304 -22.85 -1.21 -23.44
N VAL A 305 -23.98 -1.91 -23.28
CA VAL A 305 -24.82 -2.37 -24.38
C VAL A 305 -26.30 -2.00 -24.14
N PRO A 306 -26.86 -1.05 -24.91
CA PRO A 306 -28.29 -0.74 -24.86
C PRO A 306 -29.14 -1.79 -25.58
N PHE A 307 -30.33 -2.08 -25.06
CA PHE A 307 -31.29 -3.02 -25.63
C PHE A 307 -32.74 -2.61 -25.33
N VAL A 308 -33.67 -3.15 -26.12
CA VAL A 308 -35.10 -2.87 -26.02
C VAL A 308 -35.84 -4.13 -25.57
N VAL A 309 -36.79 -3.96 -24.66
CA VAL A 309 -37.70 -5.02 -24.21
C VAL A 309 -39.12 -4.67 -24.64
N GLY A 310 -39.83 -5.66 -25.20
CA GLY A 310 -41.15 -5.48 -25.81
C GLY A 310 -41.09 -5.35 -27.33
N SER A 311 -42.18 -4.88 -27.94
CA SER A 311 -42.28 -4.65 -29.39
C SER A 311 -42.16 -3.18 -29.81
N GLY A 312 -41.96 -2.28 -28.86
CA GLY A 312 -41.77 -0.85 -29.11
C GLY A 312 -40.36 -0.47 -29.56
N THR A 313 -40.10 0.84 -29.60
CA THR A 313 -38.78 1.41 -29.94
C THR A 313 -38.35 2.46 -28.91
N CYS A 314 -37.04 2.61 -28.74
CA CYS A 314 -36.44 3.61 -27.87
C CYS A 314 -36.07 4.87 -28.64
N VAL A 315 -36.57 6.02 -28.21
CA VAL A 315 -36.20 7.35 -28.73
C VAL A 315 -35.69 8.16 -27.54
N ASP A 316 -34.44 8.61 -27.60
CA ASP A 316 -33.78 9.38 -26.55
C ASP A 316 -33.90 8.76 -25.14
N GLY A 317 -33.83 7.41 -25.05
CA GLY A 317 -33.97 6.64 -23.80
C GLY A 317 -35.40 6.31 -23.39
N VAL A 318 -36.42 6.91 -24.03
CA VAL A 318 -37.84 6.71 -23.70
C VAL A 318 -38.45 5.63 -24.58
N TYR A 319 -39.19 4.69 -23.97
CA TYR A 319 -39.86 3.59 -24.67
C TYR A 319 -41.18 4.06 -25.31
N THR A 320 -41.39 3.67 -26.57
CA THR A 320 -42.57 4.04 -27.36
C THR A 320 -43.18 2.82 -28.04
N ASN A 321 -44.48 2.60 -27.82
CA ASN A 321 -45.21 1.52 -28.47
C ASN A 321 -45.43 1.81 -29.96
N GLU A 322 -45.34 0.78 -30.81
CA GLU A 322 -45.73 0.91 -32.22
C GLU A 322 -47.20 1.35 -32.33
N VAL A 323 -47.42 2.51 -32.94
CA VAL A 323 -48.77 2.98 -33.29
C VAL A 323 -49.23 2.17 -34.51
N VAL A 324 -50.05 1.15 -34.27
CA VAL A 324 -50.70 0.39 -35.35
C VAL A 324 -51.61 1.35 -36.13
N ASP A 325 -51.16 1.73 -37.33
CA ASP A 325 -51.83 2.72 -38.18
C ASP A 325 -53.20 2.22 -38.66
N SER A 326 -54.25 2.68 -38.00
CA SER A 326 -55.64 2.35 -38.32
C SER A 326 -56.18 3.28 -39.41
N GLN A 327 -55.99 2.88 -40.67
CA GLN A 327 -56.72 3.32 -41.87
C GLN A 327 -57.49 4.67 -41.79
N GLU A 328 -56.92 5.76 -42.32
CA GLU A 328 -57.74 6.87 -42.84
C GLU A 328 -57.35 7.29 -44.27
N ASP A 329 -58.27 6.96 -45.18
CA ASP A 329 -58.65 7.50 -46.49
C ASP A 329 -57.70 8.30 -47.41
N ALA A 330 -57.82 7.96 -48.70
CA ALA A 330 -57.14 8.61 -49.81
C ALA A 330 -57.91 9.80 -50.40
N ASN A 331 -57.26 10.98 -50.49
CA ASN A 331 -57.25 11.90 -51.65
C ASN A 331 -56.50 13.21 -51.34
N ASP A 332 -55.44 13.56 -52.08
CA ASP A 332 -55.50 14.45 -53.27
C ASP A 332 -54.08 14.86 -53.76
N ARG A 333 -53.71 14.36 -54.95
CA ARG A 333 -52.81 14.89 -56.01
C ARG A 333 -51.50 15.67 -55.71
N ASN A 334 -50.42 15.17 -56.34
CA ASN A 334 -49.32 15.87 -57.07
C ASN A 334 -48.43 16.87 -56.28
N GLU A 335 -47.11 17.03 -56.46
CA GLU A 335 -46.02 16.58 -57.37
C GLU A 335 -44.67 16.94 -56.65
N ASP A 336 -43.47 16.36 -56.85
CA ASP A 336 -42.93 15.26 -57.67
C ASP A 336 -41.53 14.81 -57.14
N ASN A 337 -41.00 13.66 -57.60
CA ASN A 337 -39.62 13.12 -57.51
C ASN A 337 -38.97 12.68 -56.17
N VAL A 338 -38.49 11.42 -56.21
CA VAL A 338 -37.47 10.73 -55.38
C VAL A 338 -36.65 9.91 -56.42
N PRO A 339 -35.29 9.78 -56.41
CA PRO A 339 -34.52 9.28 -55.26
C PRO A 339 -33.02 9.69 -55.08
N GLY A 340 -32.51 9.45 -53.86
CA GLY A 340 -31.21 8.78 -53.68
C GLY A 340 -30.04 9.60 -53.12
N PHE A 341 -29.20 8.90 -52.35
CA PHE A 341 -27.94 9.34 -51.70
C PHE A 341 -28.11 10.40 -50.58
N GLY A 342 -27.37 10.36 -49.46
CA GLY A 342 -26.37 9.39 -49.03
C GLY A 342 -25.26 10.05 -48.19
N VAL A 343 -25.18 9.66 -46.91
CA VAL A 343 -24.04 9.86 -45.97
C VAL A 343 -23.81 11.27 -45.41
N LEU A 344 -23.36 11.28 -44.14
CA LEU A 344 -22.67 12.32 -43.34
C LEU A 344 -23.50 13.16 -42.37
N LEU A 345 -23.75 12.58 -41.19
CA LEU A 345 -23.89 13.34 -39.94
C LEU A 345 -22.79 12.95 -38.96
N SER A 346 -21.74 13.78 -38.99
CA SER A 346 -20.78 14.10 -37.92
C SER A 346 -21.01 13.44 -36.55
N MET A 347 -20.16 12.48 -36.18
CA MET A 347 -19.88 12.20 -34.77
C MET A 347 -19.20 13.42 -34.14
N MET A 348 -19.76 13.99 -33.08
CA MET A 348 -18.97 14.73 -32.10
C MET A 348 -18.70 13.79 -30.93
N ALA A 349 -17.46 13.34 -30.81
CA ALA A 349 -17.00 12.60 -29.65
C ALA A 349 -16.81 13.57 -28.46
N LEU A 350 -17.23 13.13 -27.27
CA LEU A 350 -16.86 13.73 -26.00
C LEU A 350 -16.12 12.67 -25.18
N LEU A 351 -14.82 12.50 -25.47
CA LEU A 351 -13.92 11.81 -24.54
C LEU A 351 -13.70 12.71 -23.32
N GLY A 352 -14.11 12.23 -22.15
CA GLY A 352 -13.65 12.77 -20.87
C GLY A 352 -12.22 12.30 -20.58
N ALA A 353 -11.22 12.99 -21.12
CA ALA A 353 -9.82 12.66 -20.86
C ALA A 353 -9.30 13.37 -19.60
N THR A 354 -8.78 12.57 -18.67
CA THR A 354 -8.06 12.92 -17.44
C THR A 354 -7.02 14.03 -17.59
N LEU A 355 -7.00 14.99 -16.65
CA LEU A 355 -5.89 15.94 -16.49
C LEU A 355 -4.84 15.40 -15.51
N PHE A 356 -3.89 14.62 -16.01
CA PHE A 356 -2.58 14.47 -15.37
C PHE A 356 -1.71 15.67 -15.74
N THR A 357 -1.18 16.37 -14.73
CA THR A 357 -0.12 17.38 -14.93
C THR A 357 1.19 16.89 -14.33
N THR A 358 1.89 16.01 -15.06
CA THR A 358 3.34 15.89 -14.92
C THR A 358 4.01 17.04 -15.68
N ARG A 359 5.00 17.68 -15.06
CA ARG A 359 5.90 18.61 -15.75
C ARG A 359 7.28 18.55 -15.13
N GLU A 360 8.17 17.78 -15.74
CA GLU A 360 9.60 17.91 -15.51
C GLU A 360 10.10 19.25 -16.05
N ARG A 361 10.79 20.03 -15.21
CA ARG A 361 12.22 20.30 -15.39
C ARG A 361 12.84 21.00 -14.19
#